data_AF-A0A3B9RB63-F1
#
_entry.id   AF-A0A3B9RB63-F1
#
_cell.length_a   1.000
_cell.length_b   1.000
_cell.length_c   1.000
_cell.angle_alpha   90.00
_cell.angle_beta   90.00
_cell.angle_gamma   90.00
#
_symmetry.space_group_name_H-M   'P 1'
#
loop_
_entity.id
_entity.type
_entity.pdbx_description
1 polymer ?
#
loop_
_entity_poly.entity_id
_entity_poly.type
_entity_poly.pdbx_seq_one_letter_code
_entity_poly.pdbx_strand_id
1 'polypeptide(L)'
;MTIYNKNILGSTLLLSLLLMITACSTEEQPNMSEKDVATEWANMTLYITQYTPSNSPTFASRAFGYTGLTMYESIVPGNKEYSTMNNQVTGLTMLPTIDTDKEYNWILS
;
A
#
# COMPACT_ATOMS: atom_id res chain seq x y z
N MET A 1 12.78 54.62 -19.77
CA MET A 1 12.25 53.28 -20.09
C MET A 1 12.65 52.28 -19.00
N THR A 2 12.27 52.55 -17.76
CA THR A 2 12.79 51.79 -16.58
C THR A 2 11.66 51.42 -15.60
N ILE A 3 10.56 52.18 -15.65
CA ILE A 3 9.36 51.97 -14.82
C ILE A 3 8.59 50.71 -15.28
N TYR A 4 8.59 50.41 -16.59
CA TYR A 4 7.87 49.27 -17.17
C TYR A 4 8.47 47.90 -16.74
N ASN A 5 9.80 47.80 -16.63
CA ASN A 5 10.50 46.57 -16.20
C ASN A 5 10.28 46.24 -14.71
N LYS A 6 10.10 47.26 -13.86
CA LYS A 6 9.87 47.08 -12.42
C LYS A 6 8.49 46.46 -12.14
N ASN A 7 7.48 46.81 -12.96
CA ASN A 7 6.13 46.24 -12.88
C ASN A 7 6.07 44.80 -13.41
N ILE A 8 6.86 44.46 -14.44
CA ILE A 8 6.99 43.08 -14.95
C ILE A 8 7.72 42.18 -13.94
N LEU A 9 8.80 42.68 -13.31
CA LEU A 9 9.52 41.95 -12.27
C LEU A 9 8.63 41.73 -11.03
N GLY A 10 7.85 42.73 -10.63
CA GLY A 10 6.88 42.60 -9.54
C GLY A 10 5.75 41.60 -9.86
N SER A 11 5.22 41.64 -11.09
CA SER A 11 4.17 40.71 -11.54
C SER A 11 4.65 39.26 -11.62
N THR A 12 5.87 39.03 -12.13
CA THR A 12 6.48 37.70 -12.18
C THR A 12 6.79 37.15 -10.79
N LEU A 13 7.25 38.00 -9.86
CA LEU A 13 7.46 37.59 -8.46
C LEU A 13 6.15 37.22 -7.78
N LEU A 14 5.09 38.01 -8.00
CA LEU A 14 3.76 37.75 -7.45
C LEU A 14 3.16 36.45 -7.99
N LEU A 15 3.32 36.18 -9.29
CA LEU A 15 2.83 34.96 -9.94
C LEU A 15 3.60 33.71 -9.46
N SER A 16 4.92 33.84 -9.28
CA SER A 16 5.74 32.75 -8.71
C SER A 16 5.39 32.45 -7.26
N LEU A 17 5.09 33.49 -6.47
CA LEU A 17 4.64 33.33 -5.09
C LEU A 17 3.26 32.66 -5.03
N LEU A 18 2.35 33.01 -5.94
CA LEU A 18 1.02 32.42 -6.05
C LEU A 18 1.07 30.92 -6.42
N LEU A 19 2.02 30.53 -7.27
CA LEU A 19 2.22 29.12 -7.67
C LEU A 19 2.76 28.25 -6.52
N MET A 20 3.52 28.83 -5.59
CA MET A 20 4.04 28.11 -4.41
C MET A 20 2.94 27.80 -3.38
N ILE A 21 1.88 28.61 -3.31
CA ILE A 21 0.79 28.41 -2.33
C ILE A 21 -0.19 27.31 -2.75
N THR A 22 -0.30 27.03 -4.05
CA THR A 22 -1.21 26.00 -4.58
C THR A 22 -0.54 24.64 -4.79
N ALA A 23 0.77 24.52 -4.55
CA ALA A 23 1.53 23.29 -4.77
C ALA A 23 1.36 22.24 -3.65
N CYS A 24 0.68 22.59 -2.55
CA CYS A 24 0.47 21.70 -1.42
C CYS A 24 -1.03 21.42 -1.23
N SER A 25 -1.58 20.54 -2.07
CA SER A 25 -2.82 19.84 -1.75
C SER A 25 -2.46 18.48 -1.18
N THR A 26 -2.52 18.34 0.15
CA THR A 26 -2.47 17.02 0.78
C THR A 26 -3.80 16.34 0.48
N GLU A 27 -3.80 15.34 -0.42
CA GLU A 27 -4.96 14.47 -0.53
C GLU A 27 -5.08 13.68 0.78
N GLU A 28 -6.17 13.91 1.49
CA GLU A 28 -6.49 13.20 2.73
C GLU A 28 -6.73 11.73 2.37
N GLN A 29 -5.77 10.87 2.74
CA GLN A 29 -5.91 9.44 2.50
C GLN A 29 -7.10 8.92 3.31
N PRO A 30 -7.92 8.01 2.75
CA PRO A 30 -9.01 7.41 3.51
C PRO A 30 -8.44 6.75 4.77
N ASN A 31 -8.99 7.14 5.93
CA ASN A 31 -8.63 6.54 7.21
C ASN A 31 -9.21 5.11 7.26
N MET A 32 -8.41 4.14 6.83
CA MET A 32 -8.77 2.72 6.81
C MET A 32 -8.31 2.04 8.09
N SER A 33 -9.19 1.26 8.70
CA SER A 33 -8.78 0.35 9.78
C SER A 33 -7.97 -0.82 9.21
N GLU A 34 -7.26 -1.54 10.08
CA GLU A 34 -6.48 -2.74 9.70
C GLU A 34 -7.35 -3.77 8.95
N LYS A 35 -8.59 -3.94 9.42
CA LYS A 35 -9.60 -4.81 8.80
C LYS A 35 -9.99 -4.32 7.41
N ASP A 36 -10.14 -3.02 7.23
CA ASP A 36 -10.53 -2.45 5.94
C ASP A 36 -9.43 -2.69 4.91
N VAL A 37 -8.16 -2.50 5.29
CA VAL A 37 -7.02 -2.79 4.41
C VAL A 37 -7.02 -4.26 3.96
N ALA A 38 -7.17 -5.21 4.88
CA ALA A 38 -7.25 -6.63 4.53
C ALA A 38 -8.45 -6.95 3.61
N THR A 39 -9.58 -6.30 3.85
CA THR A 39 -10.80 -6.46 3.05
C THR A 39 -10.61 -5.91 1.63
N GLU A 40 -9.97 -4.76 1.48
CA GLU A 40 -9.69 -4.17 0.17
C GLU A 40 -8.69 -5.00 -0.66
N TRP A 41 -7.68 -5.59 -0.02
CA TRP A 41 -6.81 -6.57 -0.70
C TRP A 41 -7.58 -7.81 -1.18
N ALA A 42 -8.52 -8.31 -0.38
CA ALA A 42 -9.39 -9.41 -0.78
C ALA A 42 -10.31 -9.02 -1.94
N ASN A 43 -10.94 -7.84 -1.87
CA ASN A 43 -11.79 -7.31 -2.93
C ASN A 43 -11.02 -7.16 -4.25
N MET A 44 -9.80 -6.62 -4.21
CA MET A 44 -8.95 -6.50 -5.38
C MET A 44 -8.59 -7.87 -5.96
N THR A 45 -8.26 -8.84 -5.09
CA THR A 45 -7.93 -10.21 -5.50
C THR A 45 -9.13 -10.89 -6.19
N LEU A 46 -10.35 -10.67 -5.67
CA LEU A 46 -11.59 -11.14 -6.28
C LEU A 46 -11.84 -10.46 -7.64
N TYR A 47 -11.69 -9.14 -7.70
CA TYR A 47 -11.84 -8.37 -8.93
C TYR A 47 -10.91 -8.90 -10.04
N ILE A 48 -9.61 -9.00 -9.76
CA ILE A 48 -8.62 -9.52 -10.71
C ILE A 48 -9.03 -10.94 -11.17
N THR A 49 -9.41 -11.80 -10.23
CA THR A 49 -9.78 -13.18 -10.53
C THR A 49 -11.01 -13.27 -11.44
N GLN A 50 -12.04 -12.46 -11.17
CA GLN A 50 -13.28 -12.40 -11.94
C GLN A 50 -13.05 -11.94 -13.38
N TYR A 51 -12.17 -10.96 -13.59
CA TYR A 51 -11.96 -10.34 -14.89
C TYR A 51 -10.77 -10.93 -15.67
N THR A 52 -10.02 -11.87 -15.09
CA THR A 52 -8.96 -12.59 -15.81
C THR A 52 -9.58 -13.67 -16.72
N PRO A 53 -9.42 -13.59 -18.05
CA PRO A 53 -9.97 -14.57 -18.97
C PRO A 53 -9.38 -15.96 -18.75
N SER A 54 -10.16 -17.00 -19.01
CA SER A 54 -9.74 -18.41 -18.90
C SER A 54 -9.25 -18.82 -17.51
N ASN A 55 -9.64 -18.08 -16.46
CA ASN A 55 -9.37 -18.48 -15.10
C ASN A 55 -10.21 -19.72 -14.74
N SER A 56 -9.64 -20.66 -14.00
CA SER A 56 -10.31 -21.89 -13.59
C SER A 56 -10.53 -21.92 -12.08
N PRO A 57 -11.55 -22.62 -11.56
CA PRO A 57 -11.76 -22.74 -10.12
C PRO A 57 -10.53 -23.25 -9.36
N THR A 58 -9.74 -24.14 -9.95
CA THR A 58 -8.51 -24.68 -9.35
C THR A 58 -7.35 -23.69 -9.35
N PHE A 59 -7.22 -22.89 -10.41
CA PHE A 59 -6.22 -21.81 -10.44
C PHE A 59 -6.56 -20.72 -9.42
N ALA A 60 -7.83 -20.28 -9.41
CA ALA A 60 -8.31 -19.25 -8.49
C ALA A 60 -8.14 -19.67 -7.02
N SER A 61 -8.53 -20.90 -6.67
CA SER A 61 -8.38 -21.39 -5.28
C SER A 61 -6.92 -21.45 -4.84
N ARG A 62 -6.01 -21.85 -5.73
CA ARG A 62 -4.57 -21.84 -5.45
C ARG A 62 -4.05 -20.42 -5.25
N ALA A 63 -4.45 -19.48 -6.10
CA ALA A 63 -4.06 -18.08 -5.97
C ALA A 63 -4.53 -17.49 -4.63
N PHE A 64 -5.81 -17.69 -4.28
CA PHE A 64 -6.36 -17.23 -2.99
C PHE A 64 -5.64 -17.85 -1.80
N GLY A 65 -5.29 -19.14 -1.87
CA GLY A 65 -4.52 -19.81 -0.84
C GLY A 65 -3.17 -19.14 -0.57
N TYR A 66 -2.38 -18.85 -1.62
CA TYR A 66 -1.09 -18.20 -1.44
C TYR A 66 -1.20 -16.73 -1.05
N THR A 67 -2.15 -15.97 -1.62
CA THR A 67 -2.35 -14.56 -1.25
C THR A 67 -2.75 -14.44 0.21
N GLY A 68 -3.72 -15.24 0.67
CA GLY A 68 -4.18 -15.24 2.05
C GLY A 68 -3.09 -15.71 3.03
N LEU A 69 -2.36 -16.78 2.69
CA LEU A 69 -1.24 -17.25 3.51
C LEU A 69 -0.14 -16.19 3.63
N THR A 70 0.19 -15.50 2.54
CA THR A 70 1.23 -14.45 2.55
C THR A 70 0.80 -13.25 3.37
N MET A 71 -0.45 -12.79 3.22
CA MET A 71 -1.02 -11.69 4.01
C MET A 71 -1.07 -12.02 5.51
N TYR A 72 -1.33 -13.28 5.86
CA TYR A 72 -1.28 -13.72 7.26
C TYR A 72 0.16 -13.73 7.79
N GLU A 73 1.09 -14.39 7.09
CA GLU A 73 2.47 -14.53 7.57
C GLU A 73 3.23 -13.19 7.60
N SER A 74 2.87 -12.20 6.77
CA SER A 74 3.55 -10.89 6.76
C SER A 74 3.34 -10.10 8.06
N ILE A 75 2.22 -10.32 8.75
CA ILE A 75 1.86 -9.61 9.99
C ILE A 75 2.13 -10.43 11.26
N VAL A 76 2.30 -11.75 11.15
CA VAL A 76 2.57 -12.65 12.29
C VAL A 76 3.71 -12.15 13.18
N PRO A 77 4.87 -11.69 12.66
CA PRO A 77 5.97 -11.22 13.52
C PRO A 77 5.61 -10.00 14.37
N GLY A 78 4.66 -9.17 13.91
CA GLY A 78 4.15 -8.00 14.62
C GLY A 78 3.04 -8.29 15.62
N ASN A 79 2.46 -9.49 15.61
CA ASN A 79 1.28 -9.84 16.41
C ASN A 79 1.55 -11.04 17.34
N LYS A 80 1.57 -10.78 18.65
CA LYS A 80 1.83 -11.79 19.69
C LYS A 80 0.74 -12.84 19.83
N GLU A 81 -0.47 -12.58 19.35
CA GLU A 81 -1.59 -13.52 19.41
C GLU A 81 -1.56 -14.49 18.23
N TYR A 82 -0.76 -14.23 17.19
CA TYR A 82 -0.71 -15.03 15.98
C TYR A 82 0.43 -16.05 16.03
N SER A 83 0.26 -17.15 15.30
CA SER A 83 1.22 -18.26 15.25
C SER A 83 1.50 -18.60 13.80
N THR A 84 2.77 -18.66 13.44
CA THR A 84 3.20 -18.99 12.08
C THR A 84 2.70 -20.38 11.66
N MET A 85 2.36 -20.49 10.38
CA MET A 85 1.98 -21.71 9.67
C MET A 85 3.19 -22.53 9.23
N ASN A 86 4.42 -22.14 9.60
CA ASN A 86 5.62 -22.97 9.42
C ASN A 86 5.36 -24.39 9.95
N ASN A 87 5.61 -25.38 9.10
CA ASN A 87 5.39 -26.81 9.30
C ASN A 87 3.92 -27.23 9.50
N GLN A 88 2.95 -26.31 9.37
CA GLN A 88 1.51 -26.62 9.33
C GLN A 88 1.01 -26.75 7.89
N VAL A 89 1.61 -26.00 6.97
CA VAL A 89 1.38 -26.10 5.53
C VAL A 89 2.51 -26.91 4.87
N THR A 90 2.14 -27.91 4.07
CA THR A 90 3.11 -28.76 3.36
C THR A 90 4.09 -27.91 2.55
N GLY A 91 5.38 -28.03 2.87
CA GLY A 91 6.46 -27.32 2.17
C GLY A 91 6.79 -25.93 2.72
N LEU A 92 6.00 -25.38 3.64
CA LEU A 92 6.32 -24.14 4.35
C LEU A 92 7.16 -24.47 5.58
N THR A 93 8.48 -24.32 5.51
CA THR A 93 9.40 -24.79 6.57
C THR A 93 10.00 -23.65 7.39
N MET A 94 10.39 -22.56 6.72
CA MET A 94 11.01 -21.40 7.35
C MET A 94 10.71 -20.15 6.53
N LEU A 95 10.39 -19.06 7.22
CA LEU A 95 10.22 -17.73 6.65
C LEU A 95 11.31 -16.79 7.16
N PRO A 96 11.59 -15.69 6.44
CA PRO A 96 12.50 -14.66 6.91
C PRO A 96 12.07 -14.11 8.28
N THR A 97 13.04 -13.88 9.15
CA THR A 97 12.82 -13.20 10.43
C THR A 97 12.91 -11.69 10.24
N ILE A 98 12.28 -10.95 11.14
CA ILE A 98 12.33 -9.48 11.16
C ILE A 98 13.74 -9.00 11.45
N ASP A 99 14.06 -7.81 10.93
CA ASP A 99 15.23 -7.05 11.32
C ASP A 99 14.88 -6.22 12.57
N THR A 100 15.48 -6.54 13.71
CA THR A 100 15.14 -5.89 14.99
C THR A 100 15.54 -4.42 15.04
N ASP A 101 16.40 -3.98 14.11
CA ASP A 101 16.85 -2.59 14.02
C ASP A 101 15.96 -1.74 13.11
N LYS A 102 14.85 -2.31 12.60
CA LYS A 102 13.89 -1.62 11.72
C LYS A 102 12.50 -1.54 12.34
N GLU A 103 11.83 -0.44 12.05
CA GLU A 103 10.40 -0.27 12.29
C GLU A 103 9.62 -0.72 11.05
N TYR A 104 8.55 -1.49 11.29
CA TYR A 104 7.69 -2.03 10.25
C TYR A 104 6.28 -1.47 10.39
N ASN A 105 5.68 -1.14 9.25
CA ASN A 105 4.24 -0.92 9.18
C ASN A 105 3.57 -2.25 8.82
N TRP A 106 3.13 -2.99 9.83
CA TRP A 106 2.50 -4.31 9.65
C TRP A 106 1.26 -4.27 8.77
N ILE A 107 0.48 -3.18 8.81
CA ILE A 107 -0.73 -3.02 7.97
C ILE A 107 -0.37 -2.98 6.47
N LEU A 108 0.84 -2.53 6.13
CA LEU A 108 1.35 -2.46 4.76
C LEU A 108 2.36 -3.57 4.41
N SER A 109 2.60 -4.53 5.31
CA SER A 109 3.63 -5.57 5.16
C SER A 109 3.19 -6.76 4.34
#